data_AF-A0A5E6MLE9-F1
#
_entry.id   AF-A0A5E6MLE9-F1
#
_cell.length_a   1.000
_cell.length_b   1.000
_cell.length_c   1.000
_cell.angle_alpha   90.00
_cell.angle_beta   90.00
_cell.angle_gamma   90.00
#
_symmetry.space_group_name_H-M   'P 1'
#
loop_
_entity.id
_entity.type
_entity.pdbx_description
1 polymer ?
#
loop_
_entity_poly.entity_id
_entity_poly.type
_entity_poly.pdbx_seq_one_letter_code
_entity_poly.pdbx_strand_id
1 'polypeptide(L)'
;MIETALDRLTEEGLLSESRYLESFVSYRARSGYGPARIREELSQRGLQRADIDLALRECGISWQAQLEDTWRRKFSGHLPIDARERAKQGRFLSYRGFSMEMISRLLSGRGMDD
;
A
#
# COMPACT_ATOMS: atom_id res chain seq x y z
N MET A 1 -12.02 3.00 -41.16
CA MET A 1 -11.25 4.18 -40.65
C MET A 1 -11.80 4.77 -39.35
N ILE A 2 -12.93 4.30 -38.80
CA ILE A 2 -13.40 4.70 -37.45
C ILE A 2 -12.86 3.75 -36.37
N GLU A 3 -12.74 2.46 -36.67
CA GLU A 3 -12.22 1.43 -35.74
C GLU A 3 -10.82 1.78 -35.21
N THR A 4 -9.88 2.15 -36.09
CA THR A 4 -8.51 2.54 -35.69
C THR A 4 -8.45 3.76 -34.77
N ALA A 5 -9.41 4.68 -34.87
CA ALA A 5 -9.45 5.86 -34.01
C ALA A 5 -10.02 5.53 -32.63
N LEU A 6 -11.00 4.63 -32.55
CA LEU A 6 -11.54 4.13 -31.28
C LEU A 6 -10.49 3.29 -30.54
N ASP A 7 -9.80 2.41 -31.25
CA ASP A 7 -8.72 1.58 -30.67
C ASP A 7 -7.64 2.45 -30.04
N ARG A 8 -7.20 3.51 -30.76
CA ARG A 8 -6.20 4.45 -30.27
C ARG A 8 -6.67 5.22 -29.04
N LEU A 9 -7.91 5.71 -29.02
CA LEU A 9 -8.47 6.42 -27.87
C LEU A 9 -8.61 5.50 -26.64
N THR A 10 -8.98 4.25 -26.85
CA THR A 10 -9.03 3.23 -25.79
C THR A 10 -7.64 2.94 -25.24
N GLU A 11 -6.63 2.75 -26.11
CA GLU A 11 -5.25 2.54 -25.71
C GLU A 11 -4.67 3.73 -24.94
N GLU A 12 -4.89 4.96 -25.42
CA GLU A 12 -4.49 6.20 -24.73
C GLU A 12 -5.17 6.34 -23.36
N GLY A 13 -6.44 5.97 -23.25
CA GLY A 13 -7.19 5.95 -21.99
C GLY A 13 -6.63 4.95 -20.98
N LEU A 14 -6.35 3.72 -21.43
CA LEU A 14 -5.76 2.67 -20.59
C LEU A 14 -4.37 3.08 -20.08
N LEU A 15 -3.52 3.64 -20.96
CA LEU A 15 -2.20 4.14 -20.56
C LEU A 15 -2.29 5.26 -19.51
N SER A 16 -3.29 6.13 -19.60
CA SER A 16 -3.53 7.18 -18.61
C SER A 16 -3.92 6.60 -17.24
N GLU A 17 -4.82 5.61 -17.23
CA GLU A 17 -5.28 4.96 -16.00
C GLU A 17 -4.14 4.19 -15.31
N SER A 18 -3.33 3.43 -16.05
CA SER A 18 -2.16 2.74 -15.50
C SER A 18 -1.17 3.72 -14.86
N ARG A 19 -0.86 4.84 -15.53
CA ARG A 19 0.02 5.90 -14.97
C ARG A 19 -0.56 6.54 -13.72
N TYR A 20 -1.88 6.73 -13.68
CA TYR A 20 -2.57 7.23 -12.50
C TYR A 20 -2.42 6.27 -11.32
N LEU A 21 -2.67 4.97 -11.55
CA LEU A 21 -2.54 3.92 -10.54
C LEU A 21 -1.12 3.87 -9.96
N GLU A 22 -0.09 3.81 -10.81
CA GLU A 22 1.32 3.79 -10.40
C GLU A 22 1.69 5.01 -9.54
N SER A 23 1.30 6.21 -10.02
CA SER A 23 1.56 7.47 -9.33
C SER A 23 0.86 7.52 -7.99
N PHE A 24 -0.39 7.06 -7.93
CA PHE A 24 -1.18 7.01 -6.70
C PHE A 24 -0.60 6.04 -5.67
N VAL A 25 -0.27 4.81 -6.08
CA VAL A 25 0.38 3.82 -5.20
C VAL A 25 1.67 4.39 -4.63
N SER A 26 2.53 4.96 -5.47
CA SER A 26 3.80 5.57 -5.05
C SER A 26 3.59 6.71 -4.06
N TYR A 27 2.64 7.60 -4.34
CA TYR A 27 2.30 8.73 -3.47
C TYR A 27 1.81 8.27 -2.09
N ARG A 28 0.91 7.29 -2.04
CA ARG A 28 0.35 6.80 -0.77
C ARG A 28 1.35 5.98 0.03
N ALA A 29 2.18 5.18 -0.64
CA ALA A 29 3.26 4.45 0.02
C ALA A 29 4.24 5.42 0.71
N ARG A 30 4.70 6.47 0.01
CA ARG A 30 5.53 7.54 0.61
C ARG A 30 4.87 8.25 1.80
N SER A 31 3.54 8.25 1.84
CA SER A 31 2.74 8.82 2.93
C SER A 31 2.56 7.84 4.11
N GLY A 32 3.16 6.65 4.05
CA GLY A 32 3.10 5.62 5.09
C GLY A 32 1.77 4.87 5.14
N TYR A 33 1.15 4.65 3.97
CA TYR A 33 -0.03 3.79 3.82
C TYR A 33 0.33 2.49 3.10
N GLY A 34 -0.21 1.39 3.59
CA GLY A 34 -0.02 0.04 3.07
C GLY A 34 -1.07 -0.37 2.03
N PRO A 35 -0.93 -1.58 1.47
CA PRO A 35 -1.69 -2.04 0.31
C PRO A 35 -3.21 -2.02 0.50
N ALA A 36 -3.70 -2.39 1.69
CA ALA A 36 -5.13 -2.50 1.93
C ALA A 36 -5.82 -1.13 1.87
N ARG A 37 -5.18 -0.10 2.42
CA ARG A 37 -5.72 1.27 2.39
C ARG A 37 -5.65 1.87 1.00
N ILE A 38 -4.56 1.61 0.27
CA ILE A 38 -4.41 2.07 -1.11
C ILE A 38 -5.48 1.44 -2.00
N ARG A 39 -5.72 0.13 -1.87
CA ARG A 39 -6.79 -0.57 -2.59
C ARG A 39 -8.15 0.06 -2.30
N GLU A 40 -8.49 0.24 -1.03
CA GLU A 40 -9.76 0.85 -0.61
C GLU A 40 -9.97 2.23 -1.26
N GLU A 41 -8.96 3.09 -1.21
CA GLU A 41 -9.04 4.45 -1.77
C GLU A 41 -9.14 4.44 -3.30
N LEU A 42 -8.47 3.53 -3.99
CA LEU A 42 -8.60 3.39 -5.45
C LEU A 42 -9.97 2.82 -5.85
N SER A 43 -10.48 1.82 -5.11
CA SER A 43 -11.82 1.28 -5.33
C SER A 43 -12.92 2.32 -5.11
N GLN A 44 -12.78 3.18 -4.11
CA GLN A 44 -13.71 4.31 -3.88
C GLN A 44 -13.72 5.33 -5.03
N ARG A 45 -12.66 5.38 -5.84
CA ARG A 45 -12.58 6.22 -7.05
C ARG A 45 -13.15 5.55 -8.30
N GLY A 46 -13.68 4.32 -8.17
CA GLY A 46 -14.31 3.59 -9.27
C GLY A 46 -13.34 2.81 -10.16
N LEU A 47 -12.08 2.67 -9.77
CA LEU A 47 -11.09 1.92 -10.54
C LEU A 47 -11.31 0.42 -10.42
N GLN A 48 -11.03 -0.29 -11.51
CA GLN A 48 -11.23 -1.73 -11.59
C GLN A 48 -10.29 -2.47 -10.65
N ARG A 49 -10.84 -3.47 -9.95
CA ARG A 49 -10.08 -4.26 -8.97
C ARG A 49 -8.86 -4.94 -9.60
N ALA A 50 -9.00 -5.44 -10.83
CA ALA A 50 -7.91 -6.12 -11.53
C ALA A 50 -6.71 -5.19 -11.74
N ASP A 51 -6.95 -3.95 -12.19
CA ASP A 51 -5.90 -2.97 -12.45
C ASP A 51 -5.26 -2.46 -11.15
N ILE A 52 -6.05 -2.30 -10.09
CA ILE A 52 -5.53 -1.99 -8.75
C ILE A 52 -4.60 -3.11 -8.25
N ASP A 53 -5.04 -4.36 -8.34
CA ASP A 53 -4.27 -5.50 -7.85
C ASP A 53 -3.00 -5.72 -8.71
N LEU A 54 -3.04 -5.41 -10.00
CA LEU A 54 -1.87 -5.39 -10.88
C LEU A 54 -0.88 -4.30 -10.46
N ALA A 55 -1.34 -3.05 -10.33
CA ALA A 55 -0.50 -1.93 -9.94
C ALA A 55 0.17 -2.15 -8.57
N LEU A 56 -0.56 -2.69 -7.58
CA LEU A 56 0.00 -3.03 -6.26
C LEU A 56 1.04 -4.16 -6.33
N ARG A 57 0.92 -5.09 -7.28
CA ARG A 57 1.87 -6.18 -7.48
C ARG A 57 3.14 -5.71 -8.18
N GLU A 58 3.00 -4.84 -9.18
CA GLU A 58 4.11 -4.40 -10.04
C GLU A 58 4.83 -3.14 -9.54
N CYS A 59 4.32 -2.47 -8.50
CA CYS A 59 4.90 -1.23 -7.98
C CYS A 59 6.34 -1.32 -7.46
N GLY A 60 6.91 -2.52 -7.30
CA GLY A 60 8.27 -2.71 -6.81
C GLY A 60 8.50 -2.28 -5.35
N ILE A 61 7.44 -2.00 -4.58
CA ILE A 61 7.54 -1.53 -3.20
C ILE A 61 7.71 -2.72 -2.25
N SER A 62 8.77 -2.68 -1.44
CA SER A 62 8.87 -3.54 -0.26
C SER A 62 7.92 -3.04 0.83
N TRP A 63 6.74 -3.65 0.93
CA TRP A 63 5.75 -3.28 1.92
C TRP A 63 6.20 -3.51 3.36
N GLN A 64 7.09 -4.49 3.58
CA GLN A 64 7.70 -4.73 4.89
C GLN A 64 8.60 -3.57 5.31
N ALA A 65 9.46 -3.08 4.41
CA ALA A 65 10.30 -1.92 4.67
C ALA A 65 9.48 -0.64 4.90
N GLN A 66 8.40 -0.43 4.15
CA GLN A 66 7.48 0.70 4.35
C GLN A 66 6.74 0.63 5.69
N LEU A 67 6.33 -0.58 6.11
CA LEU A 67 5.72 -0.82 7.41
C LEU A 67 6.68 -0.41 8.53
N GLU A 68 7.92 -0.87 8.46
CA GLU A 68 8.95 -0.57 9.45
C GLU A 68 9.31 0.90 9.52
N ASP A 69 9.51 1.57 8.38
CA ASP A 69 9.75 3.01 8.35
C ASP A 69 8.57 3.79 8.94
N THR A 70 7.34 3.43 8.58
CA THR A 70 6.12 4.03 9.14
C THR A 70 6.03 3.84 10.65
N TRP A 71 6.38 2.65 11.13
CA TRP A 71 6.41 2.33 12.56
C TRP A 71 7.52 3.09 13.30
N ARG A 72 8.76 3.09 12.77
CA ARG A 72 9.92 3.81 13.33
C ARG A 72 9.64 5.30 13.43
N ARG A 73 9.05 5.93 12.41
CA ARG A 73 8.71 7.36 12.45
C ARG A 73 7.70 7.70 13.56
N LYS A 74 6.78 6.79 13.89
CA LYS A 74 5.75 7.05 14.91
C LYS A 74 6.13 6.63 16.32
N PHE A 75 6.84 5.52 16.47
CA PHE A 75 7.12 4.90 17.75
C PHE A 75 8.62 4.83 18.06
N SER A 76 9.46 5.48 17.26
CA SER A 76 10.92 5.54 17.42
C SER A 76 11.59 4.16 17.49
N GLY A 77 10.97 3.14 16.90
CA GLY A 77 11.47 1.76 16.95
C GLY A 77 11.26 1.04 18.28
N HIS A 78 10.45 1.59 19.20
CA HIS A 78 10.17 0.93 20.47
C HIS A 78 9.13 -0.17 20.31
N LEU A 79 9.55 -1.42 20.52
CA LEU A 79 8.65 -2.56 20.60
C LEU A 79 7.67 -2.41 21.78
N PRO A 80 6.44 -2.92 21.65
CA PRO A 80 5.45 -2.82 22.71
C PRO A 80 5.89 -3.64 23.93
N ILE A 81 5.87 -3.02 25.10
CA ILE A 81 6.27 -3.65 26.38
C ILE A 81 5.12 -4.40 27.06
N ASP A 82 3.88 -4.14 26.67
CA ASP A 82 2.68 -4.77 27.21
C ASP A 82 1.58 -4.94 26.15
N ALA A 83 0.48 -5.60 26.54
CA ALA A 83 -0.66 -5.83 25.65
C ALA A 83 -1.34 -4.53 25.19
N ARG A 84 -1.31 -3.48 26.02
CA ARG A 84 -1.94 -2.19 25.71
C ARG A 84 -1.17 -1.45 24.61
N GLU A 85 0.15 -1.37 24.72
CA GLU A 85 1.02 -0.81 23.69
C GLU A 85 0.99 -1.66 22.43
N ARG A 86 0.93 -3.00 22.54
CA ARG A 86 0.78 -3.88 21.37
C ARG A 86 -0.51 -3.56 20.60
N ALA A 87 -1.62 -3.41 21.30
CA ALA A 87 -2.89 -3.03 20.68
C ALA A 87 -2.85 -1.63 20.06
N LYS A 88 -2.19 -0.66 20.71
CA LYS A 88 -2.03 0.72 20.21
C LYS A 88 -1.20 0.77 18.92
N GLN A 89 -0.03 0.12 18.90
CA GLN A 89 0.82 0.07 17.71
C GLN A 89 0.14 -0.71 16.58
N GLY A 90 -0.45 -1.87 16.90
CA GLY A 90 -1.19 -2.68 15.93
C GLY A 90 -2.35 -1.94 15.28
N ARG A 91 -3.19 -1.23 16.07
CA ARG A 91 -4.30 -0.41 15.52
C ARG A 91 -3.80 0.68 14.59
N PHE A 92 -2.71 1.36 14.94
CA PHE A 92 -2.15 2.39 14.07
C PHE A 92 -1.72 1.81 12.71
N LEU A 93 -0.97 0.71 12.72
CA LEU A 93 -0.44 0.11 11.48
C LEU A 93 -1.56 -0.52 10.65
N SER A 94 -2.57 -1.12 11.30
CA SER A 94 -3.76 -1.63 10.63
C SER A 94 -4.58 -0.49 10.00
N TYR A 95 -4.75 0.65 10.69
CA TYR A 95 -5.38 1.85 10.10
C TYR A 95 -4.59 2.41 8.92
N ARG A 96 -3.26 2.26 8.93
CA ARG A 96 -2.42 2.58 7.77
C ARG A 96 -2.57 1.57 6.62
N GLY A 97 -3.26 0.46 6.80
CA GLY A 97 -3.56 -0.50 5.73
C GLY A 97 -2.52 -1.61 5.58
N PHE A 98 -1.69 -1.85 6.58
CA PHE A 98 -0.81 -3.02 6.63
C PHE A 98 -1.54 -4.25 7.17
N SER A 99 -1.18 -5.43 6.68
CA SER A 99 -1.85 -6.68 7.08
C SER A 99 -1.48 -7.06 8.52
N MET A 100 -2.40 -7.76 9.20
CA MET A 100 -2.14 -8.25 10.55
C MET A 100 -0.97 -9.21 10.62
N GLU A 101 -0.70 -9.97 9.55
CA GLU A 101 0.46 -10.85 9.46
C GLU A 101 1.78 -10.05 9.52
N MET A 102 1.92 -9.02 8.68
CA MET A 102 3.13 -8.19 8.68
C MET A 102 3.31 -7.45 10.00
N ILE A 103 2.22 -6.92 10.56
CA ILE A 103 2.22 -6.25 11.86
C ILE A 103 2.66 -7.21 12.96
N SER A 104 2.13 -8.43 12.98
CA SER A 104 2.50 -9.43 13.99
C SER A 104 3.98 -9.81 13.88
N ARG A 105 4.48 -9.97 12.64
CA ARG A 105 5.89 -10.25 12.36
C ARG A 105 6.80 -9.14 12.90
N LEU A 106 6.52 -7.88 12.56
CA LEU A 106 7.26 -6.72 13.07
C LEU A 106 7.27 -6.66 14.61
N LEU A 107 6.09 -6.74 15.23
CA LEU A 107 5.93 -6.59 16.68
C LEU A 107 6.36 -7.83 17.47
N SER A 108 6.79 -8.90 16.81
CA SER A 108 7.36 -10.09 17.46
C SER A 108 8.88 -9.97 17.67
N GLY A 109 9.52 -8.92 17.14
CA GLY A 109 10.97 -8.73 17.20
C GLY A 109 11.78 -9.60 16.24
N ARG A 110 11.14 -10.56 15.56
CA ARG A 110 11.79 -11.52 14.64
C ARG A 110 12.16 -10.96 13.25
N GLY A 111 12.01 -9.67 13.02
CA GLY A 111 12.20 -9.04 11.71
C GLY A 111 13.17 -7.87 11.68
N MET A 112 13.96 -7.64 12.74
CA MET A 112 14.95 -6.55 12.77
C MET A 112 16.39 -7.00 12.46
N ASP A 113 16.59 -8.28 12.15
CA ASP A 113 17.91 -8.93 12.03
C ASP A 113 18.27 -9.40 10.59
N ASP A 114 17.69 -8.80 9.54
CA ASP A 114 18.03 -9.11 8.14
C ASP A 114 18.40 -7.85 7.35
#